data_AF-A0A9X5CPI1-F1
#
_entry.id   AF-A0A9X5CPI1-F1
#
_cell.length_a   1.000
_cell.length_b   1.000
_cell.length_c   1.000
_cell.angle_alpha   90.00
_cell.angle_beta   90.00
_cell.angle_gamma   90.00
#
_symmetry.space_group_name_H-M   'P 1'
#
loop_
_entity.id
_entity.type
_entity.pdbx_description
1 polymer ?
#
loop_
_entity_poly.entity_id
_entity_poly.type
_entity_poly.pdbx_seq_one_letter_code
_entity_poly.pdbx_strand_id
1 'polypeptide(L)'
;AAPDGPPAAEALLDGVVALIPARSAVGAGLRRARDMLDYGDAATVAAVLGCGRRTTAHDTVPFALWSAARSLGDYEHAFWTTAQVGGDVDTTCAIVGGVVAAGSAGAPPEEWAERVEPLPEWVTRSVAV
;
A
#
# COMPACT_ATOMS: atom_id res chain seq x y z
N ALA A 1 1.66 17.20 9.20
CA ALA A 1 2.54 16.00 9.24
C ALA A 1 3.06 15.82 10.66
N ALA A 2 3.34 14.59 11.08
CA ALA A 2 4.06 14.36 12.34
C ALA A 2 5.42 15.08 12.28
N PRO A 3 5.93 15.62 13.41
CA PRO A 3 7.12 16.47 13.44
C PRO A 3 8.41 15.80 12.93
N ASP A 4 8.43 14.46 12.83
CA ASP A 4 9.62 13.67 12.56
C ASP A 4 9.78 13.17 11.10
N GLY A 5 8.94 13.67 10.17
CA GLY A 5 8.95 13.22 8.77
C GLY A 5 8.17 11.92 8.54
N PRO A 6 8.23 11.34 7.32
CA PRO A 6 7.56 10.07 7.03
C PRO A 6 8.17 8.93 7.87
N PRO A 7 7.38 7.97 8.36
CA PRO A 7 7.91 6.84 9.13
C PRO A 7 8.87 6.00 8.27
N ALA A 8 9.83 5.34 8.91
CA ALA A 8 10.59 4.27 8.26
C ALA A 8 9.66 3.09 7.88
N ALA A 9 10.05 2.31 6.87
CA ALA A 9 9.28 1.16 6.37
C ALA A 9 8.92 0.17 7.50
N GLU A 10 9.88 -0.10 8.38
CA GLU A 10 9.75 -0.94 9.56
C GLU A 10 8.72 -0.38 10.53
N ALA A 11 8.82 0.91 10.84
CA ALA A 11 7.94 1.59 11.79
C ALA A 11 6.48 1.56 11.31
N LEU A 12 6.25 1.72 10.00
CA LEU A 12 4.93 1.58 9.41
C LEU A 12 4.37 0.16 9.64
N LEU A 13 5.12 -0.87 9.25
CA LEU A 13 4.64 -2.25 9.36
C LEU A 13 4.49 -2.70 10.82
N ASP A 14 5.42 -2.34 11.70
CA ASP A 14 5.35 -2.65 13.13
C ASP A 14 4.13 -1.99 13.78
N GLY A 15 3.84 -0.74 13.40
CA GLY A 15 2.63 -0.02 13.83
C GLY A 15 1.34 -0.69 13.36
N VAL A 16 1.26 -1.13 12.09
CA VAL A 16 0.10 -1.87 11.60
C VAL A 16 -0.04 -3.20 12.32
N VAL A 17 1.04 -3.98 12.46
CA VAL A 17 1.02 -5.28 13.14
C VAL A 17 0.49 -5.16 14.57
N ALA A 18 0.82 -4.09 15.30
CA ALA A 18 0.33 -3.83 16.65
C ALA A 18 -1.19 -3.62 16.74
N LEU A 19 -1.84 -3.18 15.66
CA LEU A 19 -3.28 -2.93 15.59
C LEU A 19 -4.09 -4.16 15.16
N ILE A 20 -3.42 -5.20 14.65
CA ILE A 20 -4.08 -6.38 14.08
C ILE A 20 -4.14 -7.52 15.12
N PRO A 21 -5.28 -8.23 15.27
CA PRO A 21 -5.38 -9.36 16.18
C PRO A 21 -4.26 -10.38 15.96
N ALA A 22 -3.58 -10.76 17.04
CA ALA A 22 -2.38 -11.59 17.00
C ALA A 22 -2.59 -12.94 16.27
N ARG A 23 -3.77 -13.54 16.44
CA ARG A 23 -4.18 -14.81 15.81
C ARG A 23 -5.04 -14.57 14.56
N SER A 24 -4.51 -13.83 13.59
CA SER A 24 -5.14 -13.63 12.28
C SER A 24 -4.20 -13.98 11.13
N ALA A 25 -4.77 -14.42 10.00
CA ALA A 25 -4.00 -14.71 8.79
C ALA A 25 -3.34 -13.45 8.22
N VAL A 26 -4.04 -12.31 8.27
CA VAL A 26 -3.49 -11.00 7.88
C VAL A 26 -2.30 -10.63 8.77
N GLY A 27 -2.44 -10.73 10.10
CA GLY A 27 -1.35 -10.42 11.02
C GLY A 27 -0.12 -11.32 10.84
N ALA A 28 -0.32 -12.60 10.52
CA ALA A 28 0.77 -13.50 10.16
C ALA A 28 1.46 -13.09 8.85
N GLY A 29 0.68 -12.73 7.83
CA GLY A 29 1.20 -12.20 6.57
C GLY A 29 1.98 -10.89 6.76
N LEU A 30 1.51 -9.99 7.63
CA LEU A 30 2.19 -8.72 7.89
C LEU A 30 3.52 -8.86 8.64
N ARG A 31 3.61 -9.80 9.59
CA ARG A 31 4.92 -10.14 10.19
C ARG A 31 5.88 -10.68 9.13
N ARG A 32 5.38 -11.49 8.20
CA ARG A 32 6.21 -11.97 7.09
C ARG A 32 6.59 -10.86 6.12
N ALA A 33 5.68 -9.93 5.82
CA ALA A 33 5.96 -8.73 5.04
C ALA A 33 7.10 -7.92 5.67
N ARG A 34 7.05 -7.73 6.99
CA ARG A 34 8.10 -7.06 7.78
C ARG A 34 9.46 -7.75 7.68
N ASP A 35 9.50 -9.07 7.73
CA ASP A 35 10.73 -9.88 7.57
C ASP A 35 11.27 -9.85 6.13
N MET A 36 10.46 -9.47 5.16
CA MET A 36 10.82 -9.44 3.74
C MET A 36 11.23 -8.04 3.26
N LEU A 37 11.38 -7.05 4.14
CA LEU A 37 11.78 -5.69 3.76
C LEU A 37 13.16 -5.64 3.10
N ASP A 38 14.08 -6.57 3.37
CA ASP A 38 15.41 -6.63 2.73
C ASP A 38 15.39 -7.19 1.30
N TYR A 39 14.26 -7.76 0.85
CA TYR A 39 14.12 -8.30 -0.49
C TYR A 39 13.70 -7.18 -1.46
N GLY A 40 14.36 -7.09 -2.61
CA GLY A 40 14.04 -6.08 -3.63
C GLY A 40 13.09 -6.56 -4.73
N ASP A 41 12.97 -7.86 -4.93
CA ASP A 41 12.17 -8.43 -6.01
C ASP A 41 10.70 -8.61 -5.60
N ALA A 42 9.84 -7.73 -6.11
CA ALA A 42 8.41 -7.73 -5.83
C ALA A 42 7.71 -9.02 -6.28
N ALA A 43 8.16 -9.66 -7.36
CA ALA A 43 7.59 -10.91 -7.83
C ALA A 43 7.83 -12.06 -6.83
N THR A 44 9.06 -12.17 -6.32
CA THR A 44 9.40 -13.10 -5.24
C THR A 44 8.58 -12.82 -3.98
N VAL A 45 8.43 -11.56 -3.59
CA VAL A 45 7.66 -11.21 -2.40
C VAL A 45 6.18 -11.57 -2.56
N ALA A 46 5.59 -11.26 -3.71
CA ALA A 46 4.22 -11.61 -4.03
C ALA A 46 3.96 -13.13 -4.10
N ALA A 47 4.94 -13.91 -4.55
CA ALA A 47 4.84 -15.37 -4.53
C ALA A 47 4.73 -15.92 -3.10
N VAL A 48 5.25 -15.18 -2.11
CA VAL A 48 5.24 -15.56 -0.70
C VAL A 48 4.04 -14.98 0.06
N LEU A 49 3.70 -13.72 -0.20
CA LEU A 49 2.68 -12.96 0.53
C LEU A 49 1.29 -12.99 -0.12
N GLY A 50 1.22 -13.37 -1.40
CA GLY A 50 0.05 -13.20 -2.24
C GLY A 50 0.00 -11.85 -2.94
N CYS A 51 -0.74 -11.76 -4.03
CA CYS A 51 -1.02 -10.52 -4.78
C CYS A 51 -2.52 -10.34 -5.06
N GLY A 52 -3.37 -10.90 -4.18
CA GLY A 52 -4.82 -10.79 -4.25
C GLY A 52 -5.51 -11.69 -5.26
N ARG A 53 -4.81 -12.67 -5.87
CA ARG A 53 -5.40 -13.65 -6.79
C ARG A 53 -6.52 -14.47 -6.17
N ARG A 54 -6.57 -14.57 -4.84
CA ARG A 54 -7.62 -15.27 -4.09
C ARG A 54 -8.71 -14.33 -3.57
N THR A 55 -8.65 -13.03 -3.86
CA THR A 55 -9.63 -12.02 -3.44
C THR A 55 -9.93 -12.09 -1.94
N THR A 56 -8.88 -12.23 -1.13
CA THR A 56 -8.98 -12.30 0.35
C THR A 56 -7.95 -11.39 0.98
N ALA A 57 -8.30 -10.79 2.12
CA ALA A 57 -7.42 -9.83 2.79
C ALA A 57 -6.01 -10.39 3.08
N HIS A 58 -5.90 -11.66 3.47
CA HIS A 58 -4.61 -12.29 3.79
C HIS A 58 -3.78 -12.67 2.55
N ASP A 59 -4.36 -12.59 1.34
CA ASP A 59 -3.68 -12.76 0.06
C ASP A 59 -3.35 -11.41 -0.61
N THR A 60 -3.95 -10.30 -0.14
CA THR A 60 -3.83 -8.97 -0.75
C THR A 60 -3.02 -8.00 0.12
N VAL A 61 -3.42 -7.85 1.39
CA VAL A 61 -2.95 -6.78 2.29
C VAL A 61 -1.46 -6.89 2.61
N PRO A 62 -0.88 -8.09 2.89
CA PRO A 62 0.53 -8.18 3.25
C PRO A 62 1.48 -7.67 2.16
N PHE A 63 1.26 -8.04 0.89
CA PHE A 63 2.08 -7.56 -0.22
C PHE A 63 1.86 -6.08 -0.50
N ALA A 64 0.61 -5.62 -0.48
CA ALA A 64 0.31 -4.19 -0.68
C ALA A 64 1.02 -3.32 0.36
N LEU A 65 0.98 -3.70 1.65
CA LEU A 65 1.65 -2.94 2.70
C LEU A 65 3.18 -3.05 2.65
N TRP A 66 3.73 -4.20 2.24
CA TRP A 66 5.17 -4.32 1.95
C TRP A 66 5.62 -3.36 0.83
N SER A 67 4.86 -3.32 -0.27
CA SER A 67 5.17 -2.49 -1.44
C SER A 67 5.13 -1.00 -1.09
N ALA A 68 4.08 -0.58 -0.35
CA ALA A 68 3.95 0.78 0.14
C ALA A 68 5.10 1.17 1.09
N ALA A 69 5.42 0.30 2.05
CA ALA A 69 6.48 0.57 3.04
C ALA A 69 7.85 0.78 2.39
N ARG A 70 8.18 0.03 1.33
CA ARG A 70 9.46 0.19 0.60
C ARG A 70 9.54 1.43 -0.28
N SER A 71 8.41 2.05 -0.58
CA SER A 71 8.30 3.13 -1.56
C SER A 71 7.71 4.41 -0.97
N LEU A 72 7.88 4.61 0.35
CA LEU A 72 7.36 5.78 1.04
C LEU A 72 7.96 7.07 0.46
N GLY A 73 7.08 7.98 0.06
CA GLY A 73 7.47 9.24 -0.59
C GLY A 73 7.72 9.13 -2.09
N ASP A 74 7.52 7.96 -2.71
CA ASP A 74 7.63 7.77 -4.16
C ASP A 74 6.40 7.02 -4.69
N TYR A 75 5.35 7.79 -5.01
CA TYR A 75 4.06 7.24 -5.44
C TYR A 75 4.17 6.45 -6.75
N GLU A 76 4.87 6.99 -7.74
CA GLU A 76 4.98 6.37 -9.06
C GLU A 76 5.74 5.05 -8.98
N HIS A 77 6.86 5.02 -8.25
CA HIS A 77 7.60 3.77 -8.02
C HIS A 77 6.74 2.74 -7.28
N ALA A 78 6.03 3.15 -6.22
CA ALA A 78 5.17 2.26 -5.46
C ALA A 78 4.06 1.64 -6.32
N PHE A 79 3.40 2.48 -7.13
CA PHE A 79 2.32 2.07 -8.00
C PHE A 79 2.81 1.06 -9.05
N TRP A 80 3.86 1.39 -9.80
CA TRP A 80 4.35 0.50 -10.86
C TRP A 80 4.96 -0.80 -10.33
N THR A 81 5.70 -0.75 -9.22
CA THR A 81 6.22 -1.95 -8.55
C THR A 81 5.10 -2.91 -8.17
N THR A 82 3.97 -2.37 -7.70
CA THR A 82 2.79 -3.15 -7.33
C THR A 82 2.07 -3.70 -8.56
N ALA A 83 1.79 -2.85 -9.55
CA ALA A 83 1.03 -3.22 -10.74
C ALA A 83 1.73 -4.31 -11.57
N GLN A 84 3.07 -4.25 -11.67
CA GLN A 84 3.86 -5.20 -12.46
C GLN A 84 3.79 -6.65 -11.94
N VAL A 85 3.46 -6.86 -10.67
CA VAL A 85 3.27 -8.19 -10.09
C VAL A 85 1.98 -8.86 -10.58
N GLY A 86 0.98 -8.08 -11.00
CA GLY A 86 -0.33 -8.58 -11.39
C GLY A 86 -1.18 -9.08 -10.20
N GLY A 87 -2.13 -9.98 -10.48
CA GLY A 87 -3.11 -10.42 -9.49
C GLY A 87 -4.30 -9.48 -9.43
N ASP A 88 -4.70 -9.05 -8.22
CA ASP A 88 -5.75 -8.05 -8.01
C ASP A 88 -5.10 -6.64 -8.04
N VAL A 89 -4.73 -6.23 -9.25
CA VAL A 89 -3.95 -5.00 -9.50
C VAL A 89 -4.67 -3.78 -8.94
N ASP A 90 -5.97 -3.66 -9.21
CA ASP A 90 -6.76 -2.50 -8.79
C ASP A 90 -6.77 -2.35 -7.27
N THR A 91 -7.06 -3.45 -6.54
CA THR A 91 -7.14 -3.42 -5.07
C THR A 91 -5.77 -3.19 -4.44
N THR A 92 -4.72 -3.86 -4.93
CA THR A 92 -3.37 -3.70 -4.38
C THR A 92 -2.82 -2.30 -4.64
N CYS A 93 -2.99 -1.76 -5.85
CA CYS A 93 -2.56 -0.40 -6.18
C CYS A 93 -3.38 0.66 -5.43
N ALA A 94 -4.68 0.44 -5.20
CA ALA A 94 -5.49 1.35 -4.39
C ALA A 94 -5.01 1.42 -2.93
N ILE A 95 -4.68 0.28 -2.33
CA ILE A 95 -4.11 0.23 -0.96
C ILE A 95 -2.76 0.95 -0.92
N VAL A 96 -1.86 0.62 -1.86
CA VAL A 96 -0.51 1.22 -1.93
C VAL A 96 -0.60 2.73 -2.13
N GLY A 97 -1.39 3.18 -3.11
CA GLY A 97 -1.57 4.59 -3.41
C GLY A 97 -2.16 5.35 -2.23
N GLY A 98 -3.17 4.80 -1.55
CA GLY A 98 -3.76 5.42 -0.36
C GLY A 98 -2.76 5.60 0.79
N VAL A 99 -1.91 4.59 1.04
CA VAL A 99 -0.88 4.67 2.09
C VAL A 99 0.21 5.68 1.73
N VAL A 100 0.73 5.63 0.49
CA VAL A 100 1.81 6.52 0.07
C VAL A 100 1.33 7.97 -0.01
N ALA A 101 0.14 8.23 -0.59
CA ALA A 101 -0.45 9.55 -0.72
C ALA A 101 -0.88 10.20 0.60
N ALA A 102 -1.06 9.41 1.67
CA ALA A 102 -1.26 9.96 3.01
C ALA A 102 0.02 10.62 3.58
N GLY A 103 1.20 10.30 3.02
CA GLY A 103 2.47 10.94 3.35
C GLY A 103 2.62 12.30 2.68
N SER A 104 3.37 13.21 3.32
CA SER A 104 3.55 14.59 2.83
C SER A 104 4.24 14.73 1.48
N ALA A 105 4.99 13.71 1.05
CA ALA A 105 5.71 13.67 -0.22
C ALA A 105 5.15 12.63 -1.20
N GLY A 106 4.05 11.95 -0.85
CA GLY A 106 3.57 10.79 -1.62
C GLY A 106 2.41 11.10 -2.56
N ALA A 107 2.16 12.37 -2.90
CA ALA A 107 1.08 12.70 -3.83
C ALA A 107 1.30 12.02 -5.19
N PRO A 108 0.24 11.55 -5.87
CA PRO A 108 0.35 11.04 -7.23
C PRO A 108 0.83 12.14 -8.19
N PRO A 109 1.49 11.77 -9.32
CA PRO A 109 1.80 12.73 -10.38
C PRO A 109 0.53 13.48 -10.82
N GLU A 110 0.63 14.80 -10.99
CA GLU A 110 -0.51 15.66 -11.37
C GLU A 110 -1.19 15.18 -12.66
N GLU A 111 -0.39 14.80 -13.66
CA GLU A 111 -0.88 14.26 -14.93
C GLU A 111 -1.68 12.94 -14.78
N TRP A 112 -1.49 12.17 -13.71
CA TRP A 112 -2.29 10.97 -13.46
C TRP A 112 -3.64 11.33 -12.86
N ALA A 113 -3.69 12.36 -12.00
CA ALA A 113 -4.94 12.87 -11.45
C ALA A 113 -5.84 13.45 -12.55
N GLU A 114 -5.27 14.02 -13.61
CA GLU A 114 -6.01 14.50 -14.78
C GLU A 114 -6.60 13.37 -15.65
N ARG A 115 -6.10 12.14 -15.51
CA ARG A 115 -6.51 10.97 -16.30
C ARG A 115 -7.50 10.06 -15.58
N VAL A 116 -7.91 10.39 -14.35
CA VAL A 116 -8.95 9.64 -13.64
C VAL A 116 -10.36 10.11 -14.03
N GLU A 117 -11.34 9.21 -13.95
CA GLU A 117 -12.74 9.62 -14.05
C GLU A 117 -13.07 10.65 -12.96
N PRO A 118 -13.83 11.72 -13.27
CA PRO A 118 -14.29 12.66 -12.26
C PRO A 118 -15.02 11.95 -11.12
N LEU A 119 -14.70 12.33 -9.87
CA LEU A 119 -15.44 11.82 -8.73
C LEU A 119 -16.92 12.19 -8.85
N PRO A 120 -17.85 11.30 -8.45
CA PRO A 120 -19.26 11.62 -8.43
C PRO A 120 -19.55 12.89 -7.60
N GLU A 121 -20.49 13.71 -8.06
CA GLU A 121 -20.79 15.02 -7.43
C GLU A 121 -21.13 14.93 -5.93
N TRP A 122 -21.70 13.81 -5.47
CA TRP A 122 -22.04 13.61 -4.06
C TRP A 122 -20.79 13.44 -3.16
N VAL A 123 -19.65 13.03 -3.72
CA VAL A 123 -18.37 12.96 -3.01
C VAL A 123 -17.80 14.37 -2.83
N THR A 124 -17.77 15.17 -3.89
CA THR A 124 -17.17 16.52 -3.86
C THR A 124 -18.02 17.54 -3.11
N ARG A 125 -19.35 17.39 -3.12
CA ARG A 125 -20.27 18.24 -2.33
C ARG A 125 -20.09 18.08 -0.81
N SER A 126 -19.64 16.92 -0.35
CA SER A 126 -19.45 16.63 1.08
C SER A 126 -18.14 17.20 1.66
N VAL A 127 -17.22 17.67 0.81
CA VAL A 127 -15.91 18.23 1.23
C VAL A 127 -15.97 19.76 1.39
N ALA A 128 -17.10 20.39 1.09
CA ALA A 128 -17.35 21.78 1.44
C ALA A 128 -17.79 21.89 2.91
N VAL A 129 -16.81 21.86 3.82
CA VAL A 129 -16.96 22.26 5.24
C VAL A 129 -16.05 23.45 5.50
#